data_AF-A0A1A8BX98-F1
#
_entry.id   AF-A0A1A8BX98-F1
#
_cell.length_a   1.000
_cell.length_b   1.000
_cell.length_c   1.000
_cell.angle_alpha   90.00
_cell.angle_beta   90.00
_cell.angle_gamma   90.00
#
_symmetry.space_group_name_H-M   'P 1'
#
loop_
_entity.id
_entity.type
_entity.pdbx_description
1 polymer ?
#
loop_
_entity_poly.entity_id
_entity_poly.type
_entity_poly.pdbx_seq_one_letter_code
_entity_poly.pdbx_strand_id
1 'polypeptide(L)'
;SEYHQHIVTCHGSTLLPQFLAMYRVTVESEDTYLLVMRNMFSHRLPVHRKYNLKGSLLSREASFKEKVKELPTHKDAEPINNMQTVYLSDDEKGKMME
;
A
#
# COMPACT_ATOMS: atom_id res chain seq x y z
N SER A 1 -12.36 -11.56 -16.21
CA SER A 1 -12.29 -10.86 -14.92
C SER A 1 -12.10 -9.38 -15.19
N GLU A 2 -12.87 -8.51 -14.53
CA GLU A 2 -12.74 -7.05 -14.64
C GLU A 2 -11.33 -6.59 -14.30
N TYR A 3 -10.68 -7.20 -13.29
CA TYR A 3 -9.28 -6.93 -12.96
C TYR A 3 -8.34 -7.18 -14.13
N HIS A 4 -8.45 -8.34 -14.79
CA HIS A 4 -7.60 -8.67 -15.94
C HIS A 4 -7.81 -7.68 -17.09
N GLN A 5 -9.07 -7.31 -17.37
CA GLN A 5 -9.38 -6.31 -18.40
C GLN A 5 -8.75 -4.94 -18.04
N HIS A 6 -8.85 -4.50 -16.79
CA HIS A 6 -8.21 -3.27 -16.31
C HIS A 6 -6.70 -3.30 -16.53
N ILE A 7 -6.02 -4.38 -16.12
CA ILE A 7 -4.57 -4.54 -16.28
C ILE A 7 -4.16 -4.51 -17.75
N VAL A 8 -4.93 -5.13 -18.64
CA VAL A 8 -4.66 -5.09 -20.09
C VAL A 8 -4.82 -3.66 -20.63
N THR A 9 -5.90 -2.97 -20.28
CA THR A 9 -6.18 -1.61 -20.76
C THR A 9 -5.14 -0.60 -20.29
N CYS A 10 -4.68 -0.68 -19.04
CA CYS A 10 -3.66 0.23 -18.51
C CYS A 10 -2.22 -0.26 -18.75
N HIS A 11 -2.03 -1.36 -19.49
CA HIS A 11 -0.72 -2.00 -19.72
C HIS A 11 0.07 -2.25 -18.42
N GLY A 12 -0.63 -2.59 -17.33
CA GLY A 12 -0.04 -2.79 -16.00
C GLY A 12 0.39 -1.52 -15.27
N SER A 13 0.22 -0.33 -15.86
CA SER A 13 0.42 0.96 -15.20
C SER A 13 -0.78 1.29 -14.33
N THR A 14 -0.73 0.85 -13.07
CA THR A 14 -1.82 1.00 -12.10
C THR A 14 -1.29 1.05 -10.67
N LEU A 15 -2.03 1.73 -9.78
CA LEU A 15 -1.80 1.69 -8.33
C LEU A 15 -2.51 0.52 -7.65
N LEU A 16 -3.33 -0.23 -8.38
CA LEU A 16 -3.92 -1.46 -7.85
C LEU A 16 -2.84 -2.51 -7.59
N PRO A 17 -3.03 -3.39 -6.59
CA PRO A 17 -2.13 -4.52 -6.37
C PRO A 17 -1.96 -5.35 -7.65
N GLN A 18 -0.71 -5.71 -7.97
CA GLN A 18 -0.40 -6.60 -9.08
C GLN A 18 -0.41 -8.05 -8.58
N PHE A 19 -1.53 -8.74 -8.73
CA PHE A 19 -1.69 -10.14 -8.33
C PHE A 19 -0.96 -11.06 -9.30
N LEU A 20 -0.10 -11.93 -8.77
CA LEU A 20 0.75 -12.85 -9.52
C LEU A 20 0.23 -14.28 -9.44
N ALA A 21 -0.25 -14.69 -8.26
CA ALA A 21 -0.80 -16.02 -8.05
C ALA A 21 -1.67 -16.07 -6.79
N MET A 22 -2.62 -16.99 -6.75
CA MET A 22 -3.40 -17.33 -5.56
C MET A 22 -3.28 -18.83 -5.32
N TYR A 23 -2.91 -19.21 -4.11
CA TYR A 23 -2.75 -20.60 -3.69
C TYR A 23 -3.67 -20.91 -2.54
N ARG A 24 -4.10 -22.17 -2.45
CA ARG A 24 -4.69 -22.74 -1.25
C ARG A 24 -3.77 -23.85 -0.76
N VAL A 25 -3.40 -23.78 0.50
CA VAL A 25 -2.55 -24.77 1.17
C VAL A 25 -3.36 -25.35 2.32
N THR A 26 -3.47 -26.68 2.36
CA THR A 26 -4.20 -27.39 3.41
C THR A 26 -3.20 -28.13 4.31
N VAL A 27 -3.22 -27.87 5.61
CA VAL A 27 -2.38 -28.53 6.63
C VAL A 27 -3.27 -28.95 7.79
N GLU A 28 -3.20 -30.22 8.21
CA GLU A 28 -4.03 -30.75 9.31
C GLU A 28 -5.55 -30.50 9.13
N SER A 29 -6.03 -30.50 7.88
CA SER A 29 -7.41 -30.15 7.49
C SER A 29 -7.80 -28.67 7.64
N GLU A 30 -6.84 -27.79 7.95
CA GLU A 30 -7.03 -26.35 7.91
C GLU A 30 -6.58 -25.76 6.57
N ASP A 31 -7.48 -25.02 5.93
CA ASP A 31 -7.23 -24.36 4.66
C ASP A 31 -6.68 -22.94 4.88
N THR A 32 -5.49 -22.66 4.33
CA THR A 32 -4.87 -21.34 4.27
C THR A 32 -4.82 -20.82 2.84
N TYR A 33 -5.24 -19.57 2.62
CA TYR A 33 -5.21 -18.91 1.32
C TYR A 33 -4.06 -17.92 1.25
N LEU A 34 -3.23 -18.04 0.21
CA LEU A 34 -2.06 -17.20 -0.02
C LEU A 34 -2.26 -16.43 -1.31
N LEU A 35 -2.06 -15.12 -1.26
CA LEU A 35 -2.05 -14.24 -2.43
C LEU A 35 -0.65 -13.70 -2.62
N VAL A 36 -0.06 -13.96 -3.78
CA VAL A 36 1.24 -13.43 -4.17
C VAL A 36 1.03 -12.20 -5.03
N MET A 37 1.69 -11.11 -4.68
CA MET A 37 1.62 -9.84 -5.40
C MET A 37 2.98 -9.14 -5.45
N ARG A 38 3.15 -8.19 -6.39
CA ARG A 38 4.35 -7.35 -6.44
C ARG A 38 4.45 -6.48 -5.17
N ASN A 39 5.65 -6.40 -4.59
CA ASN A 39 5.93 -5.46 -3.51
C ASN A 39 5.90 -4.00 -4.04
N MET A 40 5.18 -3.12 -3.35
CA MET A 40 5.12 -1.69 -3.68
C MET A 40 6.43 -0.95 -3.38
N PHE A 41 7.19 -1.44 -2.40
CA PHE A 41 8.47 -0.83 -2.03
C PHE A 41 9.60 -1.34 -2.91
N SER A 42 10.56 -0.47 -3.20
CA SER A 42 11.79 -0.85 -3.88
C SER A 42 12.57 -1.87 -3.06
N HIS A 43 13.06 -2.91 -3.73
CA HIS A 43 13.99 -3.88 -3.11
C HIS A 43 15.40 -3.30 -2.89
N ARG A 44 15.70 -2.14 -3.49
CA ARG A 44 17.04 -1.50 -3.43
C ARG A 44 17.09 -0.26 -2.56
N LEU A 45 15.96 0.42 -2.38
CA LEU A 45 15.90 1.70 -1.67
C LEU A 45 15.25 1.50 -0.30
N PRO A 46 15.92 1.85 0.80
CA PRO A 46 15.34 1.73 2.13
C PRO A 46 14.16 2.67 2.32
N VAL A 47 13.13 2.18 3.01
CA VAL A 47 11.93 2.95 3.35
C VAL A 47 12.13 3.57 4.73
N HIS A 48 12.14 4.91 4.80
CA HIS A 48 12.39 5.64 6.05
C HIS A 48 11.11 6.01 6.80
N ARG A 49 9.96 6.09 6.12
CA ARG A 49 8.65 6.38 6.71
C ARG A 49 7.58 5.61 5.95
N LYS A 50 6.56 5.11 6.67
CA LYS A 50 5.40 4.42 6.08
C LYS A 50 4.11 5.07 6.52
N TYR A 51 3.16 5.13 5.58
CA TYR A 51 1.83 5.68 5.81
C TYR A 51 0.76 4.72 5.28
N ASN A 52 -0.33 4.57 6.01
CA ASN A 52 -1.56 3.89 5.60
C ASN A 52 -2.70 4.91 5.60
N LEU A 53 -2.88 5.56 4.45
CA LEU A 53 -3.82 6.66 4.25
C LEU A 53 -5.12 6.12 3.66
N LYS A 54 -6.26 6.60 4.15
CA LYS A 54 -7.56 6.37 3.48
C LYS A 54 -8.47 7.61 3.43
N GLY A 55 -8.03 8.77 3.92
CA GLY A 55 -8.75 10.05 3.82
C GLY A 55 -9.88 10.27 4.83
N SER A 56 -10.09 9.35 5.78
CA SER A 56 -11.04 9.55 6.88
C SER A 56 -10.34 10.08 8.14
N LEU A 57 -11.07 10.62 9.12
CA LEU A 57 -10.46 11.16 10.35
C LEU A 57 -10.63 10.26 11.59
N LEU A 58 -11.73 9.51 11.67
CA LEU A 58 -11.99 8.65 12.82
C LEU A 58 -11.04 7.44 12.86
N SER A 59 -10.45 7.18 14.04
CA SER A 59 -9.54 6.05 14.30
C SER A 59 -8.30 5.99 13.41
N ARG A 60 -7.82 7.17 12.98
CA ARG A 60 -6.66 7.33 12.08
C ARG A 60 -5.38 7.74 12.76
N GLU A 61 -5.16 7.18 13.93
CA GLU A 61 -3.85 7.14 14.54
C GLU A 61 -3.32 5.70 14.60
N ALA A 62 -2.00 5.56 14.50
CA ALA A 62 -1.28 4.33 14.79
C ALA A 62 -1.50 3.94 16.26
N SER A 63 -1.63 2.63 16.50
CA SER A 63 -1.75 2.12 17.87
C SER A 63 -0.44 2.30 18.62
N PHE A 64 -0.49 2.25 19.96
CA PHE A 64 0.72 2.29 20.79
C PHE A 64 1.72 1.19 20.38
N LYS A 65 1.23 -0.03 20.13
CA LYS A 65 2.05 -1.16 19.66
C LYS A 65 2.71 -0.91 18.30
N GLU A 66 2.09 -0.14 17.42
CA GLU A 66 2.68 0.22 16.12
C GLU A 66 3.73 1.31 16.26
N LYS A 67 3.45 2.33 17.11
CA LYS A 67 4.33 3.49 17.33
C LYS A 67 5.69 3.12 17.94
N VAL A 68 5.80 1.99 18.64
CA VAL A 68 7.06 1.51 19.25
C VAL A 68 7.94 0.68 18.31
N LYS A 69 7.49 0.37 17.09
CA LYS A 69 8.31 -0.35 16.11
C LYS A 69 9.42 0.57 15.58
N GLU A 70 10.54 -0.02 15.16
CA GLU A 70 11.66 0.72 14.54
C GLU A 70 11.21 1.53 13.31
N LEU A 71 10.33 0.95 12.49
CA LEU A 71 9.71 1.62 11.34
C LEU A 71 8.18 1.55 11.45
N PRO A 72 7.54 2.51 12.17
CA PRO A 72 6.11 2.53 12.37
C PRO A 72 5.35 2.83 11.07
N THR A 73 4.12 2.33 10.98
CA THR A 73 3.18 2.67 9.91
C THR A 73 2.19 3.71 10.44
N HIS A 74 2.41 4.97 10.10
CA HIS A 74 1.54 6.08 10.46
C HIS A 74 0.21 6.01 9.69
N LYS A 75 -0.84 6.64 10.22
CA LYS A 75 -2.15 6.75 9.55
C LYS A 75 -2.42 8.21 9.17
N ASP A 76 -3.67 8.58 8.92
CA ASP A 76 -4.03 9.89 8.39
C ASP A 76 -3.79 11.06 9.37
N ALA A 77 -3.93 10.88 10.70
CA ALA A 77 -3.83 11.98 11.67
C ALA A 77 -2.38 12.44 11.92
N GLU A 78 -1.41 11.53 11.96
CA GLU A 78 -0.01 11.87 12.21
C GLU A 78 0.67 12.74 11.13
N PRO A 79 0.58 12.47 9.82
CA PRO A 79 1.15 13.34 8.80
C PRO A 79 0.49 14.71 8.78
N ILE A 80 -0.81 14.81 9.09
CA ILE A 80 -1.50 16.10 9.20
C ILE A 80 -0.93 16.90 10.38
N ASN A 81 -0.85 16.28 11.57
CA ASN A 81 -0.32 16.93 12.76
C ASN A 81 1.15 17.32 12.63
N ASN A 82 1.93 16.52 11.90
CA ASN A 82 3.34 16.76 11.65
C ASN A 82 3.61 17.65 10.42
N MET A 83 2.55 18.17 9.77
CA MET A 83 2.65 18.94 8.52
C MET A 83 3.53 18.25 7.45
N GLN A 84 3.41 16.93 7.35
CA GLN A 84 4.18 16.13 6.40
C GLN A 84 3.76 16.49 4.97
N THR A 85 4.76 16.85 4.16
CA THR A 85 4.57 17.15 2.73
C THR A 85 5.28 16.10 1.88
N VAL A 86 4.70 15.78 0.73
CA VAL A 86 5.33 14.99 -0.34
C VAL A 86 5.55 15.94 -1.52
N TYR A 87 6.80 16.11 -1.93
CA TYR A 87 7.16 16.99 -3.03
C TYR A 87 7.18 16.18 -4.33
N LEU A 88 6.34 16.56 -5.28
CA LEU A 88 6.26 16.01 -6.63
C LEU A 88 6.29 17.18 -7.61
N SER A 89 6.83 16.97 -8.81
CA SER A 89 6.61 17.93 -9.90
C SER A 89 5.13 17.96 -10.32
N ASP A 90 4.71 19.04 -10.96
CA ASP A 90 3.31 19.16 -11.43
C ASP A 90 2.96 18.04 -12.42
N ASP A 91 3.90 17.63 -13.28
CA ASP A 91 3.74 16.53 -14.22
C ASP A 91 3.54 15.18 -13.50
N GLU A 92 4.33 14.89 -12.46
CA GLU A 92 4.20 13.65 -11.68
C GLU A 92 2.91 13.63 -10.88
N LYS A 93 2.50 14.78 -10.33
CA LYS A 93 1.24 14.92 -9.62
C LYS A 93 0.05 14.71 -10.55
N GLY A 94 0.11 15.24 -11.78
CA GLY A 94 -0.90 15.02 -12.81
C GLY A 94 -1.07 13.53 -13.12
N LYS A 95 0.04 12.84 -13.41
CA LYS A 95 0.04 11.40 -13.71
C LYS A 95 -0.48 10.52 -12.56
N MET A 96 -0.33 10.96 -11.30
CA MET A 96 -0.80 10.19 -10.14
C MET A 96 -2.31 10.35 -9.91
N MET A 97 -2.90 11.46 -10.37
CA MET A 97 -4.30 11.80 -10.13
C MET A 97 -5.24 11.43 -11.30
N GLU A 98 -4.69 11.10 -12.47
CA GLU A 98 -5.39 10.47 -13.60
C GLU A 98 -5.67 8.97 -13.35
#